data_AF-A0A060PXV0-F1
#
_entry.id   AF-A0A060PXV0-F1
#
_cell.length_a   1.000
_cell.length_b   1.000
_cell.length_c   1.000
_cell.angle_alpha   90.00
_cell.angle_beta   90.00
_cell.angle_gamma   90.00
#
_symmetry.space_group_name_H-M   'P 1'
#
loop_
_entity.id
_entity.type
_entity.pdbx_description
1 polymer ?
#
loop_
_entity_poly.entity_id
_entity_poly.type
_entity_poly.pdbx_seq_one_letter_code
_entity_poly.pdbx_strand_id
1 'polypeptide(L)'
;MDALAKTLGHLPLALAQASAYIKKTYINISDYVKLYNDRKRALLSDKTLLETFPVGANRETAAIVYVTWDITVEAIKRESSLAVKWLTACAYLGSSPIPQFLLEIFADNQENNPSSETFYETLGILSSYSMLTVKKDHSMLVHNLVQEVTRLKSEESGKSTEEIKTVFQLLKESFPYGSDKLEDYAKKRQLLPHLEAFLSHIDVWLEEKKPLEKQRIEKDYLVYLLVWMDDGYSDLGNPRKQKKLLEQALEPV
;
A
#
# COMPACT_ATOMS: atom_id res chain seq x y z
N MET A 1 -28.40 -7.30 9.46
CA MET A 1 -27.04 -7.87 9.34
C MET A 1 -26.97 -8.94 8.26
N ASP A 2 -27.91 -9.90 8.23
CA ASP A 2 -27.89 -11.01 7.26
C ASP A 2 -27.86 -10.58 5.79
N ALA A 3 -28.62 -9.55 5.42
CA ALA A 3 -28.62 -9.01 4.06
C ALA A 3 -27.25 -8.45 3.65
N LEU A 4 -26.55 -7.78 4.57
CA LEU A 4 -25.20 -7.24 4.33
C LEU A 4 -24.18 -8.39 4.21
N ALA A 5 -24.22 -9.35 5.13
CA ALA A 5 -23.35 -10.53 5.14
C ALA A 5 -23.48 -11.33 3.84
N LYS A 6 -24.72 -11.59 3.39
CA LYS A 6 -24.99 -12.28 2.12
C LYS A 6 -24.48 -11.48 0.91
N THR A 7 -24.67 -10.16 0.90
CA THR A 7 -24.20 -9.28 -0.19
C THR A 7 -22.68 -9.30 -0.33
N LEU A 8 -21.98 -9.39 0.80
CA LEU A 8 -20.51 -9.33 0.88
C LEU A 8 -19.86 -10.72 0.98
N GLY A 9 -20.59 -11.79 0.62
CA GLY A 9 -20.05 -13.16 0.60
C GLY A 9 -19.52 -13.64 1.95
N HIS A 10 -20.01 -13.09 3.07
CA HIS A 10 -19.52 -13.36 4.43
C HIS A 10 -18.02 -13.10 4.63
N LEU A 11 -17.41 -12.24 3.81
CA LEU A 11 -15.99 -11.90 3.90
C LEU A 11 -15.75 -10.96 5.09
N PRO A 12 -14.94 -11.34 6.11
CA PRO A 12 -14.75 -10.53 7.31
C PRO A 12 -14.22 -9.13 7.02
N LEU A 13 -13.27 -9.00 6.10
CA LEU A 13 -12.69 -7.72 5.70
C LEU A 13 -13.73 -6.78 5.08
N ALA A 14 -14.50 -7.28 4.10
CA ALA A 14 -15.54 -6.49 3.44
C ALA A 14 -16.64 -6.09 4.45
N LEU A 15 -17.02 -6.99 5.36
CA LEU A 15 -17.99 -6.69 6.41
C LEU A 15 -17.50 -5.62 7.38
N ALA A 16 -16.23 -5.65 7.78
CA ALA A 16 -15.64 -4.65 8.65
C ALA A 16 -15.65 -3.26 7.98
N GLN A 17 -15.16 -3.17 6.75
CA GLN A 17 -15.13 -1.93 5.97
C GLN A 17 -16.54 -1.38 5.70
N ALA A 18 -17.48 -2.22 5.26
CA ALA A 18 -18.87 -1.82 5.01
C ALA A 18 -19.56 -1.34 6.29
N SER A 19 -19.39 -2.07 7.41
CA SER A 19 -19.98 -1.67 8.69
C SER A 19 -19.40 -0.35 9.20
N ALA A 20 -18.10 -0.16 9.03
CA ALA A 20 -17.43 1.09 9.35
C ALA A 20 -17.95 2.26 8.50
N TYR A 21 -18.10 2.06 7.19
CA TYR A 21 -18.69 3.04 6.28
C TYR A 21 -20.11 3.44 6.68
N ILE A 22 -20.97 2.43 6.91
CA ILE A 22 -22.37 2.63 7.34
C ILE A 22 -22.42 3.46 8.62
N LYS A 23 -21.59 3.11 9.61
CA LYS A 23 -21.52 3.82 10.89
C LYS A 23 -21.05 5.26 10.72
N LYS A 24 -20.06 5.52 9.88
CA LYS A 24 -19.47 6.86 9.65
C LYS A 24 -20.39 7.78 8.85
N THR A 25 -21.11 7.24 7.87
CA THR A 25 -21.97 8.02 6.97
C THR A 25 -23.43 8.06 7.40
N TYR A 26 -23.78 7.34 8.47
CA TYR A 26 -25.14 7.25 9.04
C TYR A 26 -26.21 6.72 8.07
N ILE A 27 -25.81 6.11 6.94
CA ILE A 27 -26.76 5.45 6.05
C ILE A 27 -27.26 4.14 6.67
N ASN A 28 -28.43 3.67 6.26
CA ASN A 28 -28.92 2.35 6.68
C ASN A 28 -28.33 1.22 5.79
N ILE A 29 -28.46 -0.03 6.26
CA ILE A 29 -27.94 -1.20 5.55
C ILE A 29 -28.55 -1.34 4.14
N SER A 30 -29.85 -1.06 3.97
CA SER A 30 -30.50 -1.20 2.65
C SER A 30 -29.93 -0.22 1.62
N ASP A 31 -29.62 1.01 2.03
CA ASP A 31 -29.05 2.02 1.15
C ASP A 31 -27.59 1.71 0.80
N TYR A 32 -26.83 1.15 1.76
CA TYR A 32 -25.49 0.63 1.46
C TYR A 32 -25.55 -0.52 0.43
N VAL A 33 -26.47 -1.47 0.60
CA VAL A 33 -26.61 -2.60 -0.33
C VAL A 33 -26.99 -2.12 -1.73
N LYS A 34 -27.83 -1.09 -1.85
CA LYS A 34 -28.12 -0.45 -3.15
C LYS A 34 -26.86 0.16 -3.75
N LEU A 35 -26.15 1.02 -2.99
CA LEU A 35 -24.89 1.64 -3.41
C LEU A 35 -23.86 0.61 -3.88
N TYR A 36 -23.72 -0.47 -3.12
CA TYR A 36 -22.83 -1.59 -3.44
C TYR A 36 -23.23 -2.28 -4.75
N ASN A 37 -24.52 -2.59 -4.94
CA ASN A 37 -24.99 -3.24 -6.16
C ASN A 37 -24.84 -2.33 -7.39
N ASP A 38 -24.99 -1.02 -7.23
CA ASP A 38 -24.78 -0.04 -8.30
C ASP A 38 -23.30 -0.01 -8.72
N ARG A 39 -22.39 0.05 -7.74
CA ARG A 39 -20.94 0.03 -7.97
C ARG A 39 -20.47 -1.32 -8.53
N LYS A 40 -21.02 -2.43 -8.04
CA LYS A 40 -20.77 -3.78 -8.59
C LYS A 40 -21.20 -3.88 -10.05
N ARG A 41 -22.36 -3.32 -10.43
CA ARG A 41 -22.80 -3.29 -11.83
C ARG A 41 -21.86 -2.46 -12.72
N ALA A 42 -21.37 -1.32 -12.23
CA ALA A 42 -20.36 -0.54 -12.93
C ALA A 42 -19.07 -1.35 -13.16
N LEU A 43 -18.54 -2.01 -12.12
CA LEU A 43 -17.39 -2.92 -12.25
C LEU A 43 -17.65 -4.04 -13.26
N LEU A 44 -18.82 -4.68 -13.22
CA LEU A 44 -19.16 -5.76 -14.15
C LEU A 44 -19.28 -5.30 -15.61
N SER A 45 -19.44 -4.00 -15.83
CA SER A 45 -19.51 -3.41 -17.17
C SER A 45 -18.13 -3.06 -17.72
N ASP A 46 -17.11 -2.96 -16.85
CA ASP A 46 -15.71 -2.77 -17.22
C ASP A 46 -15.01 -4.13 -17.36
N LYS A 47 -15.04 -4.68 -18.58
CA LYS A 47 -14.43 -5.98 -18.89
C LYS A 47 -12.91 -5.96 -18.68
N THR A 48 -12.27 -4.84 -18.97
CA THR A 48 -10.82 -4.63 -18.82
C THR A 48 -10.40 -4.78 -17.37
N LEU A 49 -11.08 -4.06 -16.46
CA LEU A 49 -10.80 -4.15 -15.04
C LEU A 49 -11.16 -5.53 -14.46
N LEU A 50 -12.20 -6.19 -14.98
CA LEU A 50 -12.52 -7.56 -14.56
C LEU A 50 -11.45 -8.60 -14.93
N GLU A 51 -10.73 -8.38 -16.02
CA GLU A 51 -9.67 -9.27 -16.50
C GLU A 51 -8.40 -9.19 -15.65
N THR A 52 -8.19 -8.08 -14.91
CA THR A 52 -7.05 -7.94 -14.00
C THR A 52 -7.19 -8.76 -12.72
N PHE A 53 -8.42 -9.12 -12.33
CA PHE A 53 -8.65 -9.95 -11.15
C PHE A 53 -8.34 -11.43 -11.41
N PRO A 54 -7.76 -12.14 -10.41
CA PRO A 54 -7.43 -13.56 -10.51
C PRO A 54 -8.66 -14.41 -10.86
N VAL A 55 -8.51 -15.42 -11.73
CA VAL A 55 -9.63 -16.22 -12.27
C VAL A 55 -10.27 -17.13 -11.20
N GLY A 56 -11.58 -17.39 -11.31
CA GLY A 56 -12.32 -18.36 -10.48
C GLY A 56 -12.91 -17.76 -9.20
N ALA A 57 -12.98 -18.55 -8.12
CA ALA A 57 -13.52 -18.11 -6.81
C ALA A 57 -12.74 -16.92 -6.19
N ASN A 58 -11.47 -16.77 -6.57
CA ASN A 58 -10.66 -15.62 -6.20
C ASN A 58 -11.14 -14.32 -6.87
N ARG A 59 -11.70 -14.41 -8.10
CA ARG A 59 -12.27 -13.24 -8.80
C ARG A 59 -13.43 -12.64 -8.04
N GLU A 60 -14.36 -13.48 -7.61
CA GLU A 60 -15.55 -13.02 -6.90
C GLU A 60 -15.17 -12.38 -5.56
N THR A 61 -14.26 -13.03 -4.81
CA THR A 61 -13.74 -12.49 -3.56
C THR A 61 -13.05 -11.14 -3.76
N ALA A 62 -12.17 -11.05 -4.76
CA ALA A 62 -11.45 -9.82 -5.06
C ALA A 62 -12.39 -8.70 -5.54
N ALA A 63 -13.39 -9.02 -6.36
CA ALA A 63 -14.40 -8.08 -6.80
C ALA A 63 -15.26 -7.55 -5.64
N ILE A 64 -15.65 -8.41 -4.69
CA ILE A 64 -16.39 -7.98 -3.49
C ILE A 64 -15.55 -6.99 -2.67
N VAL A 65 -14.29 -7.35 -2.40
CA VAL A 65 -13.38 -6.49 -1.64
C VAL A 65 -13.09 -5.19 -2.39
N TYR A 66 -12.88 -5.23 -3.70
CA TYR A 66 -12.66 -4.04 -4.53
C TYR A 66 -13.84 -3.08 -4.45
N VAL A 67 -15.07 -3.55 -4.65
CA VAL A 67 -16.26 -2.69 -4.62
C VAL A 67 -16.46 -2.07 -3.24
N THR A 68 -16.31 -2.86 -2.17
CA THR A 68 -16.41 -2.35 -0.80
C THR A 68 -15.31 -1.33 -0.50
N TRP A 69 -14.08 -1.62 -0.91
CA TRP A 69 -12.94 -0.72 -0.77
C TRP A 69 -13.15 0.58 -1.53
N ASP A 70 -13.59 0.53 -2.79
CA ASP A 70 -13.79 1.70 -3.66
C ASP A 70 -14.81 2.68 -3.05
N ILE A 71 -15.95 2.16 -2.58
CA ILE A 71 -16.96 2.96 -1.85
C ILE A 71 -16.35 3.62 -0.61
N THR A 72 -15.54 2.86 0.14
CA THR A 72 -14.97 3.32 1.41
C THR A 72 -13.86 4.35 1.20
N VAL A 73 -12.97 4.13 0.24
CA VAL A 73 -11.90 5.06 -0.11
C VAL A 73 -12.43 6.36 -0.68
N GLU A 74 -13.56 6.36 -1.40
CA GLU A 74 -14.20 7.62 -1.77
C GLU A 74 -14.68 8.43 -0.56
N ALA A 75 -15.20 7.79 0.49
CA ALA A 75 -15.53 8.50 1.72
C ALA A 75 -14.28 9.01 2.44
N ILE A 76 -13.23 8.19 2.55
CA ILE A 76 -11.95 8.61 3.12
C ILE A 76 -11.38 9.80 2.35
N LYS A 77 -11.42 9.79 1.02
CA LYS A 77 -10.93 10.88 0.17
C LYS A 77 -11.63 12.20 0.44
N ARG A 78 -12.93 12.16 0.79
CA ARG A 78 -13.71 13.34 1.18
C ARG A 78 -13.33 13.86 2.58
N GLU A 79 -12.88 12.99 3.48
CA GLU A 79 -12.41 13.36 4.83
C GLU A 79 -10.95 13.81 4.84
N SER A 80 -10.06 13.09 4.15
CA SER A 80 -8.62 13.36 4.12
C SER A 80 -7.97 12.75 2.87
N SER A 81 -7.46 13.62 1.99
CA SER A 81 -6.63 13.20 0.84
C SER A 81 -5.30 12.61 1.30
N LEU A 82 -4.77 13.04 2.46
CA LEU A 82 -3.56 12.50 3.07
C LEU A 82 -3.75 11.03 3.48
N ALA A 83 -4.91 10.67 4.04
CA ALA A 83 -5.23 9.27 4.37
C ALA A 83 -5.23 8.37 3.13
N VAL A 84 -5.75 8.86 2.01
CA VAL A 84 -5.65 8.11 0.73
C VAL A 84 -4.20 7.99 0.29
N LYS A 85 -3.40 9.06 0.37
CA LYS A 85 -1.97 9.03 0.03
C LYS A 85 -1.21 8.00 0.87
N TRP A 86 -1.49 7.92 2.18
CA TRP A 86 -0.92 6.90 3.07
C TRP A 86 -1.32 5.48 2.64
N LEU A 87 -2.60 5.25 2.40
CA LEU A 87 -3.11 3.95 1.99
C LEU A 87 -2.47 3.49 0.67
N THR A 88 -2.38 4.39 -0.30
CA THR A 88 -1.70 4.17 -1.57
C THR A 88 -0.22 3.86 -1.38
N ALA A 89 0.49 4.62 -0.55
CA ALA A 89 1.90 4.32 -0.29
C ALA A 89 2.09 2.94 0.38
N CYS A 90 1.25 2.63 1.37
CA CYS A 90 1.24 1.33 2.05
C CYS A 90 0.94 0.18 1.08
N ALA A 91 0.27 0.44 -0.05
CA ALA A 91 -0.04 -0.56 -1.05
C ALA A 91 1.20 -1.09 -1.78
N TYR A 92 2.30 -0.33 -1.81
CA TYR A 92 3.57 -0.76 -2.41
C TYR A 92 4.60 -1.24 -1.38
N LEU A 93 4.22 -1.31 -0.10
CA LEU A 93 5.06 -1.85 0.97
C LEU A 93 4.74 -3.33 1.21
N GLY A 94 5.69 -4.06 1.79
CA GLY A 94 5.50 -5.47 2.15
C GLY A 94 4.38 -5.69 3.16
N SER A 95 3.85 -6.91 3.19
CA SER A 95 2.79 -7.36 4.12
C SER A 95 3.23 -7.49 5.58
N SER A 96 4.50 -7.20 5.87
CA SER A 96 5.03 -7.12 7.23
C SER A 96 4.46 -5.90 7.97
N PRO A 97 4.49 -5.87 9.32
CA PRO A 97 4.09 -4.69 10.07
C PRO A 97 4.91 -3.46 9.66
N ILE A 98 4.21 -2.43 9.19
CA ILE A 98 4.77 -1.16 8.75
C ILE A 98 5.16 -0.36 10.01
N PRO A 99 6.42 0.03 10.18
CA PRO A 99 6.86 0.72 11.39
C PRO A 99 6.33 2.17 11.43
N GLN A 100 6.01 2.67 12.62
CA GLN A 100 5.46 4.02 12.82
C GLN A 100 6.33 5.10 12.18
N PHE A 101 7.65 5.05 12.39
CA PHE A 101 8.59 6.04 11.86
C PHE A 101 8.55 6.17 10.32
N LEU A 102 8.16 5.11 9.61
CA LEU A 102 8.04 5.15 8.15
C LEU A 102 6.84 6.00 7.73
N LEU A 103 5.73 5.99 8.48
CA LEU A 103 4.55 6.81 8.16
C LEU A 103 4.62 8.22 8.75
N GLU A 104 5.40 8.44 9.82
CA GLU A 104 5.64 9.79 10.39
C GLU A 104 6.20 10.76 9.35
N ILE A 105 7.06 10.28 8.45
CA ILE A 105 7.61 11.07 7.35
C ILE A 105 6.52 11.68 6.45
N PHE A 106 5.37 11.02 6.27
CA PHE A 106 4.26 11.64 5.52
C PHE A 106 3.63 12.82 6.23
N ALA A 107 3.61 12.80 7.57
CA ALA A 107 3.09 13.91 8.37
C ALA A 107 4.12 15.05 8.41
N ASP A 108 5.40 14.73 8.52
CA ASP A 108 6.49 15.72 8.58
C ASP A 108 6.68 16.48 7.26
N ASN A 109 6.38 15.85 6.13
CA ASN A 109 6.45 16.46 4.80
C ASN A 109 5.24 17.35 4.45
N GLN A 110 4.34 17.64 5.41
CA GLN A 110 3.27 18.63 5.21
C GLN A 110 3.82 20.04 5.47
N GLU A 111 4.05 20.80 4.40
CA GLU A 111 4.68 22.15 4.40
C GLU A 111 4.10 23.14 5.41
N ASN A 112 2.85 22.96 5.85
CA ASN A 112 2.13 23.93 6.67
C ASN A 112 1.92 23.53 8.15
N ASN A 113 2.17 22.27 8.56
CA ASN A 113 2.07 21.87 9.98
C ASN A 113 2.60 20.43 10.22
N PRO A 114 3.92 20.19 10.31
CA PRO A 114 4.44 18.89 10.73
C PRO A 114 4.09 18.68 12.20
N SER A 115 3.02 17.94 12.48
CA SER A 115 2.55 17.71 13.84
C SER A 115 2.15 16.25 14.04
N SER A 116 2.44 15.76 15.25
CA SER A 116 1.95 14.47 15.74
C SER A 116 0.42 14.35 15.65
N GLU A 117 -0.30 15.47 15.69
CA GLU A 117 -1.75 15.53 15.50
C GLU A 117 -2.15 15.04 14.11
N THR A 118 -1.55 15.56 13.03
CA THR A 118 -1.85 15.12 11.66
C THR A 118 -1.59 13.62 11.46
N PHE A 119 -0.53 13.09 12.09
CA PHE A 119 -0.25 11.65 12.08
C PHE A 119 -1.41 10.86 12.72
N TYR A 120 -1.79 11.19 13.96
CA TYR A 120 -2.83 10.45 14.68
C TYR A 120 -4.23 10.65 14.11
N GLU A 121 -4.53 11.82 13.53
CA GLU A 121 -5.76 12.06 12.78
C GLU A 121 -5.84 11.14 11.55
N THR A 122 -4.78 11.09 10.75
CA THR A 122 -4.71 10.25 9.55
C THR A 122 -4.83 8.77 9.91
N LEU A 123 -4.11 8.35 10.95
CA LEU A 123 -4.18 7.00 11.51
C LEU A 123 -5.59 6.67 12.00
N GLY A 124 -6.22 7.61 12.70
CA GLY A 124 -7.58 7.50 13.22
C GLY A 124 -8.62 7.35 12.11
N ILE A 125 -8.49 8.11 11.02
CA ILE A 125 -9.37 8.00 9.85
C ILE A 125 -9.26 6.60 9.25
N LEU A 126 -8.05 6.14 8.89
CA LEU A 126 -7.85 4.84 8.25
C LEU A 126 -8.28 3.67 9.14
N SER A 127 -7.96 3.74 10.44
CA SER A 127 -8.38 2.75 11.43
C SER A 127 -9.91 2.72 11.58
N SER A 128 -10.56 3.89 11.61
CA SER A 128 -12.02 3.99 11.76
C SER A 128 -12.80 3.38 10.59
N TYR A 129 -12.18 3.30 9.41
CA TYR A 129 -12.72 2.65 8.21
C TYR A 129 -12.24 1.20 8.02
N SER A 130 -11.51 0.63 8.99
CA SER A 130 -10.91 -0.72 8.90
C SER A 130 -9.97 -0.90 7.70
N MET A 131 -9.26 0.16 7.29
CA MET A 131 -8.25 0.09 6.22
C MET A 131 -6.89 -0.39 6.72
N LEU A 132 -6.60 -0.15 7.99
CA LEU A 132 -5.42 -0.64 8.67
C LEU A 132 -5.74 -1.02 10.11
N THR A 133 -4.85 -1.79 10.73
CA THR A 133 -4.87 -2.11 12.15
C THR A 133 -3.60 -1.62 12.82
N VAL A 134 -3.73 -0.98 13.98
CA VAL A 134 -2.59 -0.55 14.81
C VAL A 134 -2.27 -1.65 15.81
N LYS A 135 -1.02 -2.09 15.84
CA LYS A 135 -0.51 -3.10 16.78
C LYS A 135 -0.09 -2.46 18.10
N LYS A 136 0.15 -3.30 19.11
CA LYS A 136 0.61 -2.87 20.44
C LYS A 136 1.99 -2.21 20.43
N ASP A 137 2.83 -2.58 19.47
CA ASP A 137 4.15 -1.99 19.24
C ASP A 137 4.09 -0.77 18.30
N HIS A 138 2.90 -0.22 18.09
CA HIS A 138 2.60 0.92 17.21
C HIS A 138 2.88 0.69 15.71
N SER A 139 3.18 -0.54 15.30
CA SER A 139 3.25 -0.88 13.87
C SER A 139 1.86 -0.96 13.24
N MET A 140 1.76 -0.69 11.95
CA MET A 140 0.52 -0.75 11.17
C MET A 140 0.49 -2.01 10.32
N LEU A 141 -0.66 -2.68 10.28
CA LEU A 141 -0.95 -3.72 9.29
C LEU A 141 -1.99 -3.25 8.30
N VAL A 142 -1.69 -3.38 7.02
CA VAL A 142 -2.65 -3.26 5.92
C VAL A 142 -2.87 -4.64 5.34
N HIS A 143 -4.13 -5.01 5.12
CA HIS A 143 -4.45 -6.32 4.57
C HIS A 143 -4.00 -6.42 3.10
N ASN A 144 -3.43 -7.56 2.68
CA ASN A 144 -2.91 -7.74 1.31
C ASN A 144 -3.94 -7.43 0.23
N LEU A 145 -5.19 -7.89 0.40
CA LEU A 145 -6.27 -7.53 -0.54
C LEU A 145 -6.54 -6.03 -0.60
N VAL A 146 -6.40 -5.28 0.51
CA VAL A 146 -6.53 -3.81 0.49
C VAL A 146 -5.39 -3.17 -0.28
N GLN A 147 -4.16 -3.65 -0.10
CA GLN A 147 -3.01 -3.20 -0.89
C GLN A 147 -3.23 -3.49 -2.39
N GLU A 148 -3.69 -4.69 -2.73
CA GLU A 148 -3.94 -5.12 -4.11
C GLU A 148 -5.00 -4.25 -4.80
N VAL A 149 -6.18 -4.08 -4.21
CA VAL A 149 -7.24 -3.25 -4.81
C VAL A 149 -6.85 -1.78 -4.89
N THR A 150 -6.00 -1.31 -3.97
CA THR A 150 -5.45 0.05 -4.03
C THR A 150 -4.54 0.24 -5.24
N ARG A 151 -3.62 -0.70 -5.49
CA ARG A 151 -2.74 -0.65 -6.68
C ARG A 151 -3.54 -0.76 -7.99
N LEU A 152 -4.51 -1.68 -8.05
CA LEU A 152 -5.39 -1.82 -9.22
C LEU A 152 -6.07 -0.50 -9.58
N LYS A 153 -6.56 0.25 -8.58
CA LYS A 153 -7.18 1.56 -8.82
C LYS A 153 -6.18 2.62 -9.27
N SER A 154 -4.98 2.59 -8.71
CA SER A 154 -3.90 3.50 -9.07
C SER A 154 -3.43 3.31 -10.51
N GLU A 155 -3.32 2.06 -10.95
CA GLU A 155 -3.03 1.67 -12.34
C GLU A 155 -4.14 2.13 -13.29
N GLU A 156 -5.41 1.85 -12.96
CA GLU A 156 -6.59 2.31 -13.72
C GLU A 156 -6.58 3.84 -13.92
N SER A 157 -6.16 4.59 -12.90
CA SER A 157 -6.13 6.05 -12.93
C SER A 157 -4.86 6.66 -13.54
N GLY A 158 -3.87 5.84 -13.94
CA GLY A 158 -2.60 6.29 -14.51
C GLY A 158 -1.66 6.98 -13.53
N LYS A 159 -1.88 6.84 -12.22
CA LYS A 159 -1.14 7.55 -11.16
C LYS A 159 0.06 6.80 -10.62
N SER A 160 0.25 5.54 -11.03
CA SER A 160 1.31 4.65 -10.53
C SER A 160 2.69 5.31 -10.48
N THR A 161 3.04 6.14 -11.47
CA THR A 161 4.33 6.83 -11.53
C THR A 161 4.55 7.82 -10.37
N GLU A 162 3.56 8.63 -10.00
CA GLU A 162 3.69 9.61 -8.91
C GLU A 162 3.76 8.92 -7.54
N GLU A 163 3.02 7.83 -7.41
CA GLU A 163 2.95 7.04 -6.19
C GLU A 163 4.24 6.27 -5.95
N ILE A 164 4.81 5.67 -6.99
CA ILE A 164 6.12 5.02 -6.93
C ILE A 164 7.21 6.01 -6.52
N LYS A 165 7.22 7.22 -7.10
CA LYS A 165 8.15 8.28 -6.68
C LYS A 165 7.98 8.63 -5.21
N THR A 166 6.73 8.73 -4.75
CA THR A 166 6.40 9.03 -3.36
C THR A 166 6.91 7.94 -2.41
N VAL A 167 6.68 6.66 -2.74
CA VAL A 167 7.12 5.53 -1.90
C VAL A 167 8.64 5.40 -1.90
N PHE A 168 9.29 5.61 -3.04
CA PHE A 168 10.75 5.63 -3.11
C PHE A 168 11.34 6.72 -2.21
N GLN A 169 10.79 7.94 -2.27
CA GLN A 169 11.25 9.05 -1.42
C GLN A 169 11.03 8.74 0.08
N LEU A 170 9.89 8.14 0.41
CA LEU A 170 9.58 7.69 1.77
C LEU A 170 10.63 6.70 2.31
N LEU A 171 10.95 5.67 1.51
CA LEU A 171 11.94 4.65 1.86
C LEU A 171 13.34 5.25 1.96
N LYS A 172 13.68 6.17 1.05
CA LYS A 172 14.95 6.91 1.04
C LYS A 172 15.16 7.73 2.31
N GLU A 173 14.15 8.47 2.73
CA GLU A 173 14.20 9.31 3.95
C GLU A 173 14.24 8.47 5.23
N SER A 174 13.70 7.25 5.18
CA SER A 174 13.64 6.35 6.34
C SER A 174 14.88 5.49 6.54
N PHE A 175 15.57 5.11 5.46
CA PHE A 175 16.59 4.07 5.52
C PHE A 175 17.93 4.63 6.04
N PRO A 176 18.45 4.13 7.18
CA PRO A 176 19.67 4.67 7.79
C PRO A 176 20.94 4.08 7.14
N TYR A 177 21.12 4.36 5.84
CA TYR A 177 22.22 3.84 5.04
C TYR A 177 23.59 4.18 5.64
N GLY A 178 24.47 3.18 5.79
CA GLY A 178 25.84 3.35 6.28
C GLY A 178 25.93 3.75 7.76
N SER A 179 24.83 3.68 8.52
CA SER A 179 24.87 3.90 9.96
C SER A 179 25.28 2.62 10.69
N ASP A 180 26.23 2.77 11.63
CA ASP A 180 26.72 1.71 12.52
C ASP A 180 26.07 1.76 13.92
N LYS A 181 25.04 2.57 14.12
CA LYS A 181 24.37 2.69 15.43
C LYS A 181 23.47 1.47 15.69
N LEU A 182 23.51 0.94 16.91
CA LEU A 182 22.72 -0.25 17.31
C LEU A 182 21.21 -0.10 17.02
N GLU A 183 20.64 1.09 17.24
CA GLU A 183 19.23 1.39 16.96
C GLU A 183 18.86 1.31 15.48
N ASP A 184 19.81 1.60 14.58
CA ASP A 184 19.58 1.61 13.14
C ASP A 184 19.55 0.20 12.56
N TYR A 185 20.25 -0.78 13.17
CA TYR A 185 20.11 -2.20 12.80
C TYR A 185 18.66 -2.69 12.91
N ALA A 186 17.94 -2.26 13.96
CA ALA A 186 16.54 -2.61 14.14
C ALA A 186 15.66 -1.97 13.06
N LYS A 187 15.91 -0.69 12.73
CA LYS A 187 15.21 0.00 11.63
C LYS A 187 15.46 -0.66 10.28
N LYS A 188 16.72 -0.96 9.94
CA LYS A 188 17.10 -1.68 8.71
C LYS A 188 16.34 -3.00 8.62
N ARG A 189 16.33 -3.80 9.69
CA ARG A 189 15.57 -5.07 9.74
C ARG A 189 14.08 -4.90 9.47
N GLN A 190 13.45 -3.86 10.03
CA GLN A 190 12.04 -3.57 9.82
C GLN A 190 11.76 -3.08 8.39
N LEU A 191 12.69 -2.35 7.76
CA LEU A 191 12.51 -1.81 6.40
C LEU A 191 12.78 -2.82 5.28
N LEU A 192 13.66 -3.81 5.48
CA LEU A 192 14.00 -4.81 4.47
C LEU A 192 12.79 -5.47 3.79
N PRO A 193 11.79 -6.05 4.50
CA PRO A 193 10.64 -6.66 3.82
C PRO A 193 9.83 -5.65 2.98
N HIS A 194 9.89 -4.35 3.31
CA HIS A 194 9.24 -3.31 2.53
C HIS A 194 10.06 -2.92 1.30
N LEU A 195 11.40 -2.84 1.40
CA LEU A 195 12.29 -2.64 0.27
C LEU A 195 12.16 -3.78 -0.76
N GLU A 196 12.07 -5.03 -0.31
CA GLU A 196 11.91 -6.20 -1.17
C GLU A 196 10.59 -6.20 -1.94
N ALA A 197 9.49 -5.89 -1.23
CA ALA A 197 8.18 -5.78 -1.85
C ALA A 197 8.15 -4.61 -2.85
N PHE A 198 8.73 -3.47 -2.47
CA PHE A 198 8.81 -2.31 -3.34
C PHE A 198 9.62 -2.59 -4.60
N LEU A 199 10.77 -3.27 -4.48
CA LEU A 199 11.57 -3.71 -5.63
C LEU A 199 10.73 -4.57 -6.59
N SER A 200 9.97 -5.53 -6.06
CA SER A 200 9.09 -6.39 -6.88
C SER A 200 8.03 -5.58 -7.64
N HIS A 201 7.53 -4.49 -7.05
CA HIS A 201 6.59 -3.59 -7.72
C HIS A 201 7.26 -2.69 -8.76
N ILE A 202 8.50 -2.26 -8.51
CA ILE A 202 9.30 -1.51 -9.48
C ILE A 202 9.55 -2.36 -10.73
N ASP A 203 9.90 -3.64 -10.57
CA ASP A 203 10.18 -4.54 -11.70
C ASP A 203 8.98 -4.61 -12.66
N VAL A 204 7.79 -4.89 -12.11
CA VAL A 204 6.53 -4.93 -12.88
C VAL A 204 6.24 -3.59 -13.54
N TRP A 205 6.38 -2.48 -12.79
CA TRP A 205 6.11 -1.15 -13.32
C TRP A 205 7.09 -0.73 -14.43
N LEU A 206 8.34 -1.20 -14.39
CA LEU A 206 9.36 -0.94 -15.41
C LEU A 206 9.13 -1.73 -16.70
N GLU A 207 8.53 -2.92 -16.63
CA GLU A 207 8.15 -3.70 -17.83
C GLU A 207 7.19 -2.92 -18.74
N GLU A 208 6.40 -2.00 -18.17
CA GLU A 208 5.44 -1.18 -18.88
C GLU A 208 6.03 0.12 -19.47
N LYS A 209 7.31 0.43 -19.20
CA LYS A 209 7.95 1.69 -19.61
C LYS A 209 8.71 1.59 -20.92
N LYS A 210 8.83 2.73 -21.61
CA LYS A 210 9.65 2.85 -22.82
C LYS A 210 11.13 2.61 -22.48
N PRO A 211 11.93 2.00 -23.38
CA PRO A 211 13.33 1.61 -23.08
C PRO A 211 14.22 2.73 -22.52
N LEU A 212 14.13 3.95 -23.07
CA LEU A 212 14.94 5.10 -22.63
C LEU A 212 14.53 5.64 -21.25
N GLU A 213 13.23 5.61 -20.92
CA GLU A 213 12.74 6.01 -19.60
C GLU A 213 13.09 4.95 -18.57
N LYS A 214 12.92 3.67 -18.93
CA LYS A 214 13.28 2.50 -18.14
C LYS A 214 14.75 2.56 -17.70
N GLN A 215 15.69 2.72 -18.63
CA GLN A 215 17.12 2.78 -18.32
C GLN A 215 17.48 3.91 -17.33
N ARG A 216 16.86 5.09 -17.47
CA ARG A 216 17.09 6.21 -16.54
C ARG A 216 16.56 5.90 -15.14
N ILE A 217 15.35 5.35 -15.07
CA ILE A 217 14.68 5.03 -13.80
C ILE A 217 15.40 3.88 -13.08
N GLU A 218 15.83 2.85 -13.82
CA GLU A 218 16.60 1.74 -13.26
C GLU A 218 17.86 2.25 -12.55
N LYS A 219 18.58 3.17 -13.18
CA LYS A 219 19.76 3.81 -12.59
C LYS A 219 19.43 4.66 -11.36
N ASP A 220 18.30 5.37 -11.36
CA ASP A 220 17.91 6.28 -10.29
C ASP A 220 17.25 5.57 -9.08
N TYR A 221 16.68 4.37 -9.26
CA TYR A 221 15.85 3.68 -8.26
C TYR A 221 16.43 2.33 -7.87
N LEU A 222 16.66 1.43 -8.84
CA LEU A 222 17.10 0.06 -8.55
C LEU A 222 18.45 0.04 -7.84
N VAL A 223 19.41 0.85 -8.31
CA VAL A 223 20.73 0.92 -7.69
C VAL A 223 20.63 1.29 -6.21
N TYR A 224 19.83 2.29 -5.85
CA TYR A 224 19.65 2.69 -4.46
C TYR A 224 18.96 1.60 -3.63
N LEU A 225 17.89 0.99 -4.15
CA LEU A 225 17.19 -0.08 -3.45
C LEU A 225 18.10 -1.28 -3.19
N LEU A 226 18.88 -1.70 -4.18
CA LEU A 226 19.84 -2.80 -4.05
C LEU A 226 20.94 -2.48 -3.04
N VAL A 227 21.50 -1.27 -3.09
CA VAL A 227 22.53 -0.80 -2.13
C VAL A 227 21.98 -0.73 -0.70
N TRP A 228 20.76 -0.23 -0.49
CA TRP A 228 20.15 -0.22 0.85
C TRP A 228 19.86 -1.63 1.37
N MET A 229 19.35 -2.52 0.51
CA MET A 229 19.13 -3.90 0.93
C MET A 229 20.45 -4.62 1.22
N ASP A 230 21.51 -4.36 0.45
CA ASP A 230 22.86 -4.89 0.70
C ASP A 230 23.38 -4.46 2.08
N ASP A 231 23.35 -3.16 2.38
CA ASP A 231 23.70 -2.57 3.68
C ASP A 231 22.89 -3.23 4.81
N GLY A 232 21.57 -3.35 4.64
CA GLY A 232 20.69 -3.99 5.62
C GLY A 232 20.98 -5.49 5.83
N TYR A 233 21.31 -6.24 4.78
CA TYR A 233 21.61 -7.68 4.92
C TYR A 233 23.02 -7.97 5.40
N SER A 234 23.98 -7.08 5.10
CA SER A 234 25.34 -7.12 5.66
C SER A 234 25.27 -7.07 7.18
N ASP A 235 24.53 -6.10 7.71
CA ASP A 235 24.28 -5.87 9.13
C ASP A 235 23.56 -7.02 9.84
N LEU A 236 22.77 -7.79 9.10
CA LEU A 236 22.05 -8.96 9.60
C LEU A 236 22.80 -10.28 9.40
N GLY A 237 24.02 -10.25 8.86
CA GLY A 237 24.84 -11.43 8.63
C GLY A 237 24.22 -12.40 7.62
N ASN A 238 23.59 -11.90 6.55
CA ASN A 238 22.99 -12.71 5.48
C ASN A 238 23.81 -12.65 4.17
N PRO A 239 24.99 -13.29 4.11
CA PRO A 239 25.94 -13.14 3.00
C PRO A 239 25.43 -13.71 1.68
N ARG A 240 24.50 -14.68 1.72
CA ARG A 240 23.89 -15.26 0.50
C ARG A 240 23.02 -14.23 -0.21
N LYS A 241 22.22 -13.48 0.56
CA LYS A 241 21.33 -12.47 0.02
C LYS A 241 22.11 -11.22 -0.41
N GLN A 242 23.13 -10.87 0.37
CA GLN A 242 24.12 -9.84 0.04
C GLN A 242 24.73 -10.07 -1.35
N LYS A 243 25.35 -11.25 -1.55
CA LYS A 243 25.97 -11.61 -2.83
C LYS A 243 24.99 -11.49 -4.00
N LYS A 244 23.77 -12.01 -3.85
CA LYS A 244 22.74 -11.95 -4.90
C LYS A 244 22.39 -10.51 -5.28
N LEU A 245 22.23 -9.62 -4.30
CA LEU A 245 21.88 -8.22 -4.53
C LEU A 245 23.02 -7.44 -5.21
N LEU A 246 24.27 -7.69 -4.81
CA LEU A 246 25.44 -7.10 -5.47
C LEU A 246 25.60 -7.58 -6.90
N GLU A 247 25.38 -8.86 -7.17
CA GLU A 247 25.37 -9.40 -8.54
C GLU A 247 24.31 -8.68 -9.39
N GLN A 248 23.07 -8.54 -8.88
CA GLN A 248 22.00 -7.81 -9.56
C GLN A 248 22.32 -6.32 -9.78
N ALA A 249 23.02 -5.66 -8.85
CA ALA A 249 23.38 -4.25 -8.97
C ALA A 249 24.50 -3.98 -9.98
N LEU A 250 25.33 -5.00 -10.27
CA LEU A 250 26.47 -4.92 -11.17
C LEU A 250 26.16 -5.42 -12.59
N GLU A 251 25.00 -6.04 -12.82
CA GLU A 251 24.56 -6.42 -14.16
C GLU A 251 24.35 -5.16 -15.02
N PRO A 252 24.98 -5.08 -16.22
CA PRO A 252 24.81 -3.94 -17.11
C PRO A 252 23.36 -3.88 -17.61
N VAL A 253 22.71 -2.74 -17.36
CA VAL A 253 21.38 -2.36 -17.86
C VAL A 253 21.39 -2.13 -19.36
#